data_AF-A0A1P8UAE1-F1
#
_entry.id   AF-A0A1P8UAE1-F1
#
_cell.length_a   1.000
_cell.length_b   1.000
_cell.length_c   1.000
_cell.angle_alpha   90.00
_cell.angle_beta   90.00
_cell.angle_gamma   90.00
#
_symmetry.space_group_name_H-M   'P 1'
#
loop_
_entity.id
_entity.type
_entity.pdbx_description
1 polymer ?
#
loop_
_entity_poly.entity_id
_entity_poly.type
_entity_poly.pdbx_seq_one_letter_code
_entity_poly.pdbx_strand_id
1 'polypeptide(L)'
;MSTQHPEAVLRDGVYYHEFDIVIVGAGGAGMRAAIEAGPGARTAVITKLYPTRSHTGAAQGGMAAALANVEEDSWEWHTFDTVKGGDYLVDQDAAEILAKEAIDAVIDLENMGLPFNRTPEGKIDQRRFGGHTADHGKTPVRRACYAADRTGHMILQTLFQNCVKLGINFFNEYYALDLITVTDADGNTQIAGVVAYELATGDLHVFHSKAVIFATGGFGKIYKTTSNAHTLTGDGVGIIWRKGLPLEDIEFFQFHPTGLAGLGILLTEGARGEGAILRNASGERFMERYAPTIKDLAPRDIVARCMVKEVLEGRGAGPHKDYVYLDCTHLGAEVLETKLPDITEFARTYLGVDPVTEPVPVMPTAHYAMGGIPTNNNGEVLQNNDTVVPGLYAAGECACVSVHGANRLGTNSLLDINVFGKRSGRNAVEYVKTAEFVPLPDDPAKGVREMIEGLRNNPGSERIAVLRKTLQEEMDANAQVFRTEETLTNVMGTIHDLRQRYKNIHVDDKGKRYNTDLLEAVELGFLLDLAEIVAYAARNRKESRGGHMREDYPDRDDAQYMQHTMAYLTGDPHSPDPEDHIRLDWKPVVFTKNEAGELNYPPMERKY
;
A
#
# COMPACT_ATOMS: atom_id res chain seq x y z
N MET A 1 -21.54 -24.15 3.80
CA MET A 1 -22.63 -23.57 4.63
C MET A 1 -23.42 -22.65 3.72
N SER A 2 -24.75 -22.74 3.68
CA SER A 2 -25.55 -21.96 2.73
C SER A 2 -25.46 -20.46 3.04
N THR A 3 -25.12 -19.66 2.05
CA THR A 3 -24.97 -18.19 2.05
C THR A 3 -26.31 -17.44 2.12
N GLN A 4 -27.32 -17.99 2.80
CA GLN A 4 -28.50 -17.21 3.14
C GLN A 4 -28.18 -16.39 4.38
N HIS A 5 -27.73 -15.15 4.17
CA HIS A 5 -27.67 -14.13 5.22
C HIS A 5 -29.11 -13.81 5.62
N PRO A 6 -29.60 -14.28 6.79
CA PRO A 6 -31.04 -14.29 7.11
C PRO A 6 -31.68 -12.90 7.21
N GLU A 7 -30.87 -11.84 7.17
CA GLU A 7 -31.23 -10.46 7.43
C GLU A 7 -31.22 -9.59 6.16
N ALA A 8 -30.84 -10.14 5.01
CA ALA A 8 -30.81 -9.38 3.75
C ALA A 8 -32.22 -9.21 3.18
N VAL A 9 -32.59 -7.97 2.84
CA VAL A 9 -33.89 -7.67 2.22
C VAL A 9 -33.70 -7.42 0.73
N LEU A 10 -34.32 -8.23 -0.12
CA LEU A 10 -34.31 -8.01 -1.58
C LEU A 10 -35.33 -6.93 -1.95
N ARG A 11 -34.89 -5.85 -2.59
CA ARG A 11 -35.74 -4.78 -3.16
C ARG A 11 -35.24 -4.43 -4.55
N ASP A 12 -36.13 -4.46 -5.54
CA ASP A 12 -35.82 -4.13 -6.94
C ASP A 12 -34.57 -4.83 -7.51
N GLY A 13 -34.36 -6.10 -7.13
CA GLY A 13 -33.22 -6.90 -7.58
C GLY A 13 -31.88 -6.59 -6.90
N VAL A 14 -31.89 -5.81 -5.81
CA VAL A 14 -30.72 -5.48 -4.98
C VAL A 14 -30.96 -5.97 -3.56
N TYR A 15 -29.95 -6.60 -2.96
CA TYR A 15 -30.02 -7.04 -1.56
C TYR A 15 -29.55 -5.92 -0.64
N TYR A 16 -30.34 -5.63 0.40
CA TYR A 16 -30.02 -4.61 1.40
C TYR A 16 -29.64 -5.28 2.72
N HIS A 17 -28.52 -4.81 3.29
CA HIS A 17 -28.01 -5.20 4.60
C HIS A 17 -27.84 -3.96 5.47
N GLU A 18 -27.92 -4.14 6.78
CA GLU A 18 -27.69 -3.07 7.75
C GLU A 18 -26.67 -3.52 8.79
N PHE A 19 -25.60 -2.75 8.97
CA PHE A 19 -24.52 -2.99 9.93
C PHE A 19 -24.11 -1.67 10.58
N ASP A 20 -23.67 -1.69 11.83
CA ASP A 20 -23.12 -0.46 12.44
C ASP A 20 -21.84 -0.03 11.71
N ILE A 21 -20.96 -1.01 11.42
CA ILE A 21 -19.66 -0.79 10.79
C ILE A 21 -19.49 -1.74 9.60
N VAL A 22 -19.07 -1.20 8.46
CA VAL A 22 -18.67 -1.99 7.29
C VAL A 22 -17.18 -1.77 7.02
N ILE A 23 -16.41 -2.85 7.00
CA ILE A 23 -14.98 -2.83 6.68
C ILE A 23 -14.81 -3.35 5.25
N VAL A 24 -14.16 -2.57 4.39
CA VAL A 24 -13.89 -2.91 3.00
C VAL A 24 -12.43 -3.35 2.87
N GLY A 25 -12.21 -4.66 2.77
CA GLY A 25 -10.90 -5.30 2.67
C GLY A 25 -10.62 -6.21 3.86
N ALA A 26 -10.08 -7.41 3.58
CA ALA A 26 -9.74 -8.42 4.59
C ALA A 26 -8.24 -8.75 4.61
N GLY A 27 -7.39 -7.77 4.32
CA GLY A 27 -5.97 -7.82 4.60
C GLY A 27 -5.67 -7.67 6.10
N GLY A 28 -4.39 -7.51 6.47
CA GLY A 28 -4.03 -7.38 7.87
C GLY A 28 -4.69 -6.17 8.57
N ALA A 29 -4.78 -5.02 7.90
CA ALA A 29 -5.43 -3.83 8.47
C ALA A 29 -6.93 -4.05 8.70
N GLY A 30 -7.64 -4.55 7.69
CA GLY A 30 -9.08 -4.79 7.77
C GLY A 30 -9.43 -5.85 8.82
N MET A 31 -8.67 -6.94 8.91
CA MET A 31 -8.89 -7.94 9.95
C MET A 31 -8.49 -7.44 11.34
N ARG A 32 -7.43 -6.63 11.48
CA ARG A 32 -7.10 -6.03 12.77
C ARG A 32 -8.18 -5.05 13.25
N ALA A 33 -8.75 -4.27 12.33
CA ALA A 33 -9.90 -3.41 12.60
C ALA A 33 -11.13 -4.24 12.98
N ALA A 34 -11.40 -5.35 12.28
CA ALA A 34 -12.52 -6.24 12.59
C ALA A 34 -12.41 -6.90 13.97
N ILE A 35 -11.20 -7.32 14.38
CA ILE A 35 -10.94 -7.87 15.72
C ILE A 35 -11.27 -6.83 16.81
N GLU A 36 -10.94 -5.56 16.56
CA GLU A 36 -11.22 -4.48 17.49
C GLU A 36 -12.71 -4.09 17.50
N ALA A 37 -13.34 -4.04 16.33
CA ALA A 37 -14.69 -3.55 16.14
C ALA A 37 -15.78 -4.57 16.52
N GLY A 38 -15.56 -5.85 16.18
CA GLY A 38 -16.54 -6.91 16.30
C GLY A 38 -17.17 -7.07 17.70
N PRO A 39 -16.40 -6.99 18.80
CA PRO A 39 -16.97 -7.03 20.15
C PRO A 39 -17.84 -5.84 20.55
N GLY A 40 -17.65 -4.68 19.89
CA GLY A 40 -18.28 -3.41 20.27
C GLY A 40 -19.41 -2.94 19.34
N ALA A 41 -19.51 -3.48 18.13
CA ALA A 41 -20.50 -3.06 17.13
C ALA A 41 -20.83 -4.18 16.14
N ARG A 42 -22.05 -4.17 15.57
CA ARG A 42 -22.44 -5.13 14.53
C ARG A 42 -21.65 -4.85 13.26
N THR A 43 -20.62 -5.66 13.01
CA THR A 43 -19.61 -5.40 11.98
C THR A 43 -19.70 -6.42 10.83
N ALA A 44 -19.58 -5.92 9.60
CA ALA A 44 -19.39 -6.73 8.39
C ALA A 44 -18.01 -6.45 7.77
N VAL A 45 -17.38 -7.49 7.23
CA VAL A 45 -16.14 -7.38 6.43
C VAL A 45 -16.43 -7.83 5.01
N ILE A 46 -16.32 -6.90 4.05
CA ILE A 46 -16.50 -7.13 2.62
C ILE A 46 -15.11 -7.30 1.99
N THR A 47 -14.93 -8.33 1.17
CA THR A 47 -13.64 -8.56 0.54
C THR A 47 -13.79 -9.22 -0.83
N LYS A 48 -13.10 -8.70 -1.85
CA LYS A 48 -13.11 -9.27 -3.20
C LYS A 48 -12.37 -10.62 -3.30
N LEU A 49 -11.64 -10.99 -2.24
CA LEU A 49 -10.91 -12.25 -2.11
C LEU A 49 -11.34 -12.99 -0.85
N TYR A 50 -11.03 -14.27 -0.76
CA TYR A 50 -10.96 -14.93 0.53
C TYR A 50 -9.85 -14.29 1.39
N PRO A 51 -10.08 -14.00 2.70
CA PRO A 51 -9.18 -13.16 3.52
C PRO A 51 -7.70 -13.55 3.48
N THR A 52 -7.40 -14.86 3.54
CA THR A 52 -6.02 -15.37 3.54
C THR A 52 -5.33 -15.32 2.17
N ARG A 53 -5.99 -14.78 1.13
CA ARG A 53 -5.41 -14.50 -0.19
C ARG A 53 -4.97 -13.06 -0.36
N SER A 54 -5.22 -12.20 0.63
CA SER A 54 -4.80 -10.81 0.64
C SER A 54 -3.28 -10.66 0.56
N HIS A 55 -2.82 -9.56 -0.05
CA HIS A 55 -1.39 -9.35 -0.33
C HIS A 55 -0.50 -9.28 0.93
N THR A 56 -1.07 -8.96 2.11
CA THR A 56 -0.36 -9.08 3.40
C THR A 56 0.33 -10.44 3.56
N GLY A 57 -0.26 -11.52 3.05
CA GLY A 57 0.29 -12.87 3.13
C GLY A 57 1.62 -13.06 2.37
N ALA A 58 1.94 -12.17 1.43
CA ALA A 58 3.18 -12.20 0.67
C ALA A 58 4.32 -11.39 1.33
N ALA A 59 4.06 -10.70 2.45
CA ALA A 59 5.11 -9.96 3.14
C ALA A 59 6.07 -10.90 3.88
N GLN A 60 7.36 -10.67 3.73
CA GLN A 60 8.40 -11.62 4.15
C GLN A 60 9.15 -11.15 5.41
N GLY A 61 9.81 -10.00 5.29
CA GLY A 61 10.97 -9.63 6.11
C GLY A 61 10.76 -9.46 7.62
N GLY A 62 9.59 -8.99 8.07
CA GLY A 62 9.33 -8.77 9.50
C GLY A 62 8.43 -7.59 9.80
N MET A 63 8.21 -7.35 11.09
CA MET A 63 7.50 -6.20 11.67
C MET A 63 8.41 -5.53 12.72
N ALA A 64 8.64 -4.22 12.60
CA ALA A 64 9.51 -3.52 13.55
C ALA A 64 8.83 -3.33 14.91
N ALA A 65 9.57 -3.57 15.99
CA ALA A 65 9.23 -3.10 17.33
C ALA A 65 10.51 -3.03 18.18
N ALA A 66 10.67 -1.96 18.95
CA ALA A 66 11.81 -1.78 19.86
C ALA A 66 11.63 -2.62 21.15
N LEU A 67 11.59 -3.95 21.02
CA LEU A 67 11.41 -4.89 22.14
C LEU A 67 12.65 -5.04 23.03
N ALA A 68 13.82 -4.66 22.51
CA ALA A 68 15.11 -4.85 23.15
C ALA A 68 15.38 -6.30 23.62
N ASN A 69 14.93 -7.30 22.85
CA ASN A 69 15.10 -8.72 23.21
C ASN A 69 16.50 -9.25 22.89
N VAL A 70 17.17 -8.68 21.89
CA VAL A 70 18.49 -9.15 21.39
C VAL A 70 19.61 -8.15 21.70
N GLU A 71 19.31 -6.85 21.64
CA GLU A 71 20.21 -5.75 21.97
C GLU A 71 19.40 -4.54 22.46
N GLU A 72 20.06 -3.55 23.05
CA GLU A 72 19.40 -2.33 23.54
C GLU A 72 18.72 -1.57 22.40
N ASP A 73 17.49 -1.11 22.64
CA ASP A 73 16.70 -0.37 21.66
C ASP A 73 15.72 0.58 22.35
N SER A 74 15.23 1.58 21.61
CA SER A 74 14.25 2.56 22.08
C SER A 74 13.26 2.91 20.97
N TRP A 75 11.99 3.11 21.36
CA TRP A 75 10.97 3.60 20.43
C TRP A 75 11.34 4.99 19.87
N GLU A 76 12.08 5.81 20.62
CA GLU A 76 12.55 7.14 20.15
C GLU A 76 13.51 7.01 18.97
N TRP A 77 14.38 5.99 18.99
CA TRP A 77 15.28 5.70 17.87
C TRP A 77 14.49 5.20 16.66
N HIS A 78 13.45 4.41 16.88
CA HIS A 78 12.54 3.98 15.82
C HIS A 78 11.74 5.14 15.22
N THR A 79 11.28 6.09 16.05
CA THR A 79 10.65 7.33 15.56
C THR A 79 11.64 8.13 14.71
N PHE A 80 12.86 8.35 15.20
CA PHE A 80 13.90 9.06 14.45
C PHE A 80 14.17 8.40 13.09
N ASP A 81 14.37 7.07 13.07
CA ASP A 81 14.61 6.32 11.84
C ASP A 81 13.43 6.46 10.87
N THR A 82 12.19 6.42 11.38
CA THR A 82 10.98 6.54 10.56
C THR A 82 10.89 7.94 9.94
N VAL A 83 11.11 9.01 10.71
CA VAL A 83 11.10 10.40 10.23
C VAL A 83 12.21 10.65 9.20
N LYS A 84 13.45 10.25 9.52
CA LYS A 84 14.58 10.36 8.58
C LYS A 84 14.38 9.47 7.36
N GLY A 85 13.77 8.30 7.54
CA GLY A 85 13.48 7.30 6.53
C GLY A 85 12.53 7.81 5.47
N GLY A 86 11.43 8.44 5.89
CA GLY A 86 10.45 9.10 5.03
C GLY A 86 10.84 10.50 4.55
N ASP A 87 12.12 10.86 4.70
CA ASP A 87 12.73 12.10 4.22
C ASP A 87 12.01 13.36 4.73
N TYR A 88 11.66 13.32 6.02
CA TYR A 88 11.01 14.40 6.78
C TYR A 88 9.61 14.78 6.29
N LEU A 89 9.04 14.06 5.32
CA LEU A 89 7.64 14.18 4.92
C LEU A 89 6.72 13.26 5.74
N VAL A 90 7.17 12.84 6.92
CA VAL A 90 6.41 12.00 7.85
C VAL A 90 5.76 12.91 8.88
N ASP A 91 4.47 12.72 9.12
CA ASP A 91 3.79 13.36 10.24
C ASP A 91 4.38 12.80 11.55
N GLN A 92 5.11 13.64 12.28
CA GLN A 92 6.01 13.19 13.36
C GLN A 92 5.25 12.64 14.57
N ASP A 93 4.06 13.17 14.85
CA ASP A 93 3.15 12.65 15.85
C ASP A 93 2.63 11.25 15.48
N ALA A 94 2.35 11.01 14.20
CA ALA A 94 1.99 9.70 13.68
C ALA A 94 3.16 8.70 13.81
N ALA A 95 4.40 9.13 13.54
CA ALA A 95 5.59 8.30 13.73
C ALA A 95 5.88 7.97 15.21
N GLU A 96 5.63 8.91 16.12
CA GLU A 96 5.69 8.66 17.55
C GLU A 96 4.67 7.61 17.99
N ILE A 97 3.42 7.72 17.51
CA ILE A 97 2.37 6.73 17.76
C ILE A 97 2.78 5.36 17.22
N LEU A 98 3.22 5.30 15.96
CA LEU A 98 3.64 4.06 15.31
C LEU A 98 4.74 3.34 16.12
N ALA A 99 5.77 4.07 16.53
CA ALA A 99 6.91 3.50 17.24
C ALA A 99 6.58 3.10 18.69
N LYS A 100 5.83 3.93 19.42
CA LYS A 100 5.38 3.63 20.80
C LYS A 100 4.47 2.41 20.83
N GLU A 101 3.43 2.41 19.99
CA GLU A 101 2.45 1.33 19.93
C GLU A 101 2.98 0.06 19.24
N ALA A 102 4.17 0.10 18.63
CA ALA A 102 4.79 -1.07 18.01
C ALA A 102 5.03 -2.22 18.98
N ILE A 103 5.44 -1.89 20.20
CA ILE A 103 5.71 -2.87 21.26
C ILE A 103 4.41 -3.63 21.56
N ASP A 104 3.34 -2.90 21.85
CA ASP A 104 2.03 -3.49 22.14
C ASP A 104 1.47 -4.25 20.95
N ALA A 105 1.62 -3.74 19.72
CA ALA A 105 1.12 -4.40 18.52
C ALA A 105 1.80 -5.76 18.25
N VAL A 106 3.11 -5.88 18.49
CA VAL A 106 3.82 -7.16 18.34
C VAL A 106 3.43 -8.14 19.46
N ILE A 107 3.29 -7.66 20.70
CA ILE A 107 2.85 -8.49 21.83
C ILE A 107 1.39 -8.93 21.68
N ASP A 108 0.50 -8.09 21.15
CA ASP A 108 -0.87 -8.45 20.78
C ASP A 108 -0.86 -9.65 19.82
N LEU A 109 -0.04 -9.60 18.76
CA LEU A 109 0.06 -10.69 17.78
C LEU A 109 0.62 -11.97 18.38
N GLU A 110 1.62 -11.87 19.25
CA GLU A 110 2.19 -13.03 19.95
C GLU A 110 1.15 -13.70 20.86
N ASN A 111 0.40 -12.92 21.63
CA ASN A 111 -0.70 -13.40 22.46
C ASN A 111 -1.88 -13.95 21.64
N MET A 112 -2.07 -13.47 20.42
CA MET A 112 -3.04 -14.01 19.45
C MET A 112 -2.59 -15.35 18.84
N GLY A 113 -1.34 -15.76 19.06
CA GLY A 113 -0.78 -17.04 18.64
C GLY A 113 0.19 -16.98 17.46
N LEU A 114 0.70 -15.79 17.10
CA LEU A 114 1.66 -15.67 16.00
C LEU A 114 2.99 -16.37 16.34
N PRO A 115 3.46 -17.33 15.52
CA PRO A 115 4.68 -18.09 15.79
C PRO A 115 5.94 -17.33 15.35
N PHE A 116 6.30 -16.27 16.07
CA PHE A 116 7.60 -15.60 15.87
C PHE A 116 8.77 -16.55 16.13
N ASN A 117 9.88 -16.34 15.41
CA ASN A 117 11.17 -16.95 15.75
C ASN A 117 11.57 -16.59 17.18
N ARG A 118 12.32 -17.50 17.82
CA ARG A 118 12.66 -17.40 19.23
C ARG A 118 14.15 -17.28 19.45
N THR A 119 14.54 -16.44 20.43
CA THR A 119 15.89 -16.44 20.99
C THR A 119 16.12 -17.72 21.82
N PRO A 120 17.36 -18.05 22.21
CA PRO A 120 17.63 -19.18 23.11
C PRO A 120 16.85 -19.13 24.43
N GLU A 121 16.49 -17.93 24.90
CA GLU A 121 15.72 -17.67 26.13
C GLU A 121 14.20 -17.75 25.91
N GLY A 122 13.74 -18.02 24.68
CA GLY A 122 12.32 -18.14 24.35
C GLY A 122 11.59 -16.82 24.07
N LYS A 123 12.31 -15.69 24.01
CA LYS A 123 11.76 -14.39 23.60
C LYS A 123 11.61 -14.29 22.08
N ILE A 124 10.90 -13.28 21.59
CA ILE A 124 10.81 -12.98 20.15
C ILE A 124 12.19 -12.57 19.63
N ASP A 125 12.70 -13.27 18.63
CA ASP A 125 13.95 -12.94 17.95
C ASP A 125 13.79 -11.76 16.98
N GLN A 126 14.87 -11.00 16.80
CA GLN A 126 14.91 -9.78 15.99
C GLN A 126 16.13 -9.77 15.09
N ARG A 127 15.94 -9.34 13.83
CA ARG A 127 17.01 -9.21 12.83
C ARG A 127 17.22 -7.75 12.40
N ARG A 128 18.34 -7.50 11.71
CA ARG A 128 18.62 -6.20 11.09
C ARG A 128 17.74 -6.02 9.84
N PHE A 129 17.42 -4.77 9.53
CA PHE A 129 16.68 -4.39 8.34
C PHE A 129 17.13 -3.01 7.86
N GLY A 130 16.84 -2.64 6.62
CA GLY A 130 17.35 -1.41 6.01
C GLY A 130 16.84 -0.16 6.74
N GLY A 131 17.75 0.78 7.01
CA GLY A 131 17.42 2.07 7.64
C GLY A 131 17.10 2.04 9.14
N HIS A 132 17.21 0.91 9.84
CA HIS A 132 17.03 0.85 11.29
C HIS A 132 18.35 1.04 12.03
N THR A 133 18.39 2.01 12.94
CA THR A 133 19.59 2.37 13.71
C THR A 133 19.30 2.63 15.19
N ALA A 134 20.36 2.55 15.99
CA ALA A 134 20.43 3.00 17.38
C ALA A 134 21.13 4.37 17.46
N ASP A 135 20.92 5.06 18.58
CA ASP A 135 21.52 6.37 18.90
C ASP A 135 21.31 7.44 17.81
N HIS A 136 20.10 7.50 17.23
CA HIS A 136 19.73 8.49 16.22
C HIS A 136 20.62 8.45 14.96
N GLY A 137 20.71 7.28 14.31
CA GLY A 137 21.40 7.16 13.02
C GLY A 137 22.80 6.56 13.07
N LYS A 138 23.33 6.17 14.23
CA LYS A 138 24.76 5.85 14.37
C LYS A 138 25.11 4.42 14.02
N THR A 139 24.38 3.44 14.53
CA THR A 139 24.74 2.01 14.34
C THR A 139 23.52 1.18 13.96
N PRO A 140 23.64 0.21 13.03
CA PRO A 140 22.52 -0.66 12.67
C PRO A 140 22.02 -1.50 13.85
N VAL A 141 20.69 -1.57 14.01
CA VAL A 141 20.03 -2.28 15.13
C VAL A 141 19.08 -3.39 14.66
N ARG A 142 18.88 -4.39 15.51
CA ARG A 142 17.98 -5.54 15.31
C ARG A 142 16.60 -5.24 15.87
N ARG A 143 15.73 -4.66 15.03
CA ARG A 143 14.36 -4.28 15.42
C ARG A 143 13.27 -5.11 14.73
N ALA A 144 13.59 -5.81 13.65
CA ALA A 144 12.62 -6.55 12.86
C ALA A 144 12.27 -7.90 13.49
N CYS A 145 11.08 -7.99 14.11
CA CYS A 145 10.49 -9.24 14.60
C CYS A 145 10.01 -10.07 13.41
N TYR A 146 10.30 -11.38 13.38
CA TYR A 146 10.08 -12.18 12.17
C TYR A 146 9.60 -13.61 12.44
N ALA A 147 8.99 -14.21 11.42
CA ALA A 147 8.66 -15.64 11.37
C ALA A 147 9.18 -16.23 10.05
N ALA A 148 10.38 -16.79 10.10
CA ALA A 148 11.27 -17.04 8.96
C ALA A 148 11.24 -15.82 8.01
N ASP A 149 11.14 -16.03 6.70
CA ASP A 149 10.88 -15.01 5.69
C ASP A 149 9.43 -15.02 5.21
N ARG A 150 8.47 -15.36 6.08
CA ARG A 150 7.02 -15.46 5.80
C ARG A 150 6.16 -14.79 6.87
N THR A 151 6.68 -13.70 7.44
CA THR A 151 6.05 -13.00 8.57
C THR A 151 4.62 -12.55 8.25
N GLY A 152 4.40 -11.99 7.06
CA GLY A 152 3.08 -11.57 6.60
C GLY A 152 2.09 -12.72 6.46
N HIS A 153 2.54 -13.88 5.98
CA HIS A 153 1.71 -15.09 5.94
C HIS A 153 1.24 -15.48 7.36
N MET A 154 2.15 -15.47 8.34
CA MET A 154 1.82 -15.79 9.73
C MET A 154 0.90 -14.76 10.38
N ILE A 155 1.11 -13.46 10.16
CA ILE A 155 0.20 -12.39 10.62
C ILE A 155 -1.20 -12.62 10.04
N LEU A 156 -1.30 -12.83 8.72
CA LEU A 156 -2.59 -12.97 8.04
C LEU A 156 -3.38 -14.18 8.55
N GLN A 157 -2.72 -15.32 8.75
CA GLN A 157 -3.35 -16.52 9.33
C GLN A 157 -3.79 -16.28 10.79
N THR A 158 -2.93 -15.66 11.60
CA THR A 158 -3.22 -15.37 13.01
C THR A 158 -4.43 -14.46 13.16
N LEU A 159 -4.47 -13.35 12.41
CA LEU A 159 -5.60 -12.42 12.41
C LEU A 159 -6.87 -13.10 11.92
N PHE A 160 -6.81 -13.87 10.83
CA PHE A 160 -7.97 -14.59 10.32
C PHE A 160 -8.56 -15.57 11.35
N GLN A 161 -7.71 -16.35 12.02
CA GLN A 161 -8.16 -17.29 13.06
C GLN A 161 -8.80 -16.57 14.26
N ASN A 162 -8.30 -15.38 14.63
CA ASN A 162 -8.91 -14.57 15.67
C ASN A 162 -10.26 -13.97 15.22
N CYS A 163 -10.40 -13.56 13.97
CA CYS A 163 -11.70 -13.18 13.42
C CYS A 163 -12.71 -14.36 13.45
N VAL A 164 -12.26 -15.58 13.14
CA VAL A 164 -13.10 -16.79 13.25
C VAL A 164 -13.52 -17.04 14.69
N LYS A 165 -12.59 -16.93 15.65
CA LYS A 165 -12.87 -17.07 17.09
C LYS A 165 -13.93 -16.05 17.57
N LEU A 166 -13.90 -14.84 17.04
CA LEU A 166 -14.84 -13.76 17.38
C LEU A 166 -16.17 -13.84 16.60
N GLY A 167 -16.29 -14.73 15.63
CA GLY A 167 -17.50 -14.85 14.80
C GLY A 167 -17.73 -13.65 13.88
N ILE A 168 -16.66 -13.02 13.38
CA ILE A 168 -16.76 -11.87 12.46
C ILE A 168 -17.52 -12.27 11.18
N ASN A 169 -18.44 -11.41 10.74
CA ASN A 169 -19.25 -11.63 9.54
C ASN A 169 -18.47 -11.27 8.28
N PHE A 170 -18.01 -12.27 7.54
CA PHE A 170 -17.33 -12.08 6.25
C PHE A 170 -18.28 -12.26 5.07
N PHE A 171 -18.22 -11.30 4.15
CA PHE A 171 -18.77 -11.36 2.80
C PHE A 171 -17.60 -11.57 1.83
N ASN A 172 -17.28 -12.85 1.64
CA ASN A 172 -16.15 -13.28 0.81
C ASN A 172 -16.50 -13.23 -0.67
N GLU A 173 -15.59 -12.72 -1.49
CA GLU A 173 -15.81 -12.53 -2.93
C GLU A 173 -16.99 -11.57 -3.20
N TYR A 174 -17.04 -10.49 -2.42
CA TYR A 174 -17.88 -9.32 -2.64
C TYR A 174 -16.97 -8.14 -3.01
N TYR A 175 -17.20 -7.55 -4.18
CA TYR A 175 -16.42 -6.46 -4.70
C TYR A 175 -17.10 -5.13 -4.37
N ALA A 176 -16.54 -4.34 -3.44
CA ALA A 176 -17.03 -2.99 -3.21
C ALA A 176 -16.71 -2.08 -4.41
N LEU A 177 -17.74 -1.46 -4.98
CA LEU A 177 -17.63 -0.66 -6.21
C LEU A 177 -18.02 0.80 -6.01
N ASP A 178 -18.70 1.11 -4.91
CA ASP A 178 -19.06 2.50 -4.59
C ASP A 178 -19.19 2.75 -3.09
N LEU A 179 -18.90 4.00 -2.70
CA LEU A 179 -19.19 4.57 -1.38
C LEU A 179 -20.45 5.43 -1.50
N ILE A 180 -21.46 5.13 -0.69
CA ILE A 180 -22.72 5.88 -0.68
C ILE A 180 -22.50 7.13 0.17
N THR A 181 -22.52 8.29 -0.47
CA THR A 181 -22.44 9.59 0.18
C THR A 181 -23.75 10.34 0.02
N VAL A 182 -24.10 11.13 1.04
CA VAL A 182 -25.25 12.04 1.04
C VAL A 182 -24.76 13.41 1.48
N THR A 183 -25.18 14.45 0.79
CA THR A 183 -24.91 15.83 1.21
C THR A 183 -26.00 16.28 2.16
N ASP A 184 -25.62 16.75 3.34
CA ASP A 184 -26.59 17.26 4.32
C ASP A 184 -27.04 18.69 4.00
N ALA A 185 -27.95 19.22 4.83
CA ALA A 185 -28.53 20.55 4.63
C ALA A 185 -27.49 21.68 4.70
N ASP A 186 -26.37 21.45 5.37
CA ASP A 186 -25.27 22.41 5.54
C ASP A 186 -24.19 22.23 4.44
N GLY A 187 -24.39 21.28 3.52
CA GLY A 187 -23.47 21.02 2.41
C GLY A 187 -22.33 20.05 2.75
N ASN A 188 -22.36 19.41 3.92
CA ASN A 188 -21.31 18.48 4.33
C ASN A 188 -21.57 17.06 3.78
N THR A 189 -20.48 16.35 3.50
CA THR A 189 -20.53 14.95 3.06
C THR A 189 -20.76 14.03 4.25
N GLN A 190 -21.84 13.26 4.21
CA GLN A 190 -22.13 12.17 5.14
C GLN A 190 -22.05 10.82 4.44
N ILE A 191 -21.64 9.78 5.18
CA ILE A 191 -21.53 8.42 4.66
C ILE A 191 -22.77 7.62 5.04
N ALA A 192 -23.35 6.90 4.07
CA ALA A 192 -24.49 6.02 4.30
C ALA A 192 -24.18 4.53 4.04
N GLY A 193 -22.97 4.19 3.59
CA GLY A 193 -22.57 2.79 3.43
C GLY A 193 -21.90 2.51 2.08
N VAL A 194 -21.97 1.27 1.60
CA VAL A 194 -21.27 0.86 0.36
C VAL A 194 -22.14 0.00 -0.55
N VAL A 195 -21.85 0.05 -1.84
CA VAL A 195 -22.43 -0.87 -2.84
C VAL A 195 -21.38 -1.90 -3.23
N ALA A 196 -21.74 -3.17 -3.19
CA ALA A 196 -20.88 -4.27 -3.59
C ALA A 196 -21.54 -5.19 -4.62
N TYR A 197 -20.70 -5.82 -5.43
CA TYR A 197 -21.06 -6.84 -6.43
C TYR A 197 -20.61 -8.21 -5.93
N GLU A 198 -21.55 -9.15 -5.74
CA GLU A 198 -21.22 -10.52 -5.35
C GLU A 198 -20.71 -11.30 -6.57
N LEU A 199 -19.48 -11.81 -6.50
CA LEU A 199 -18.85 -12.50 -7.63
C LEU A 199 -19.61 -13.79 -7.99
N ALA A 200 -20.09 -14.53 -7.01
CA ALA A 200 -20.70 -15.85 -7.24
C ALA A 200 -22.03 -15.80 -8.00
N THR A 201 -22.82 -14.75 -7.78
CA THR A 201 -24.18 -14.60 -8.32
C THR A 201 -24.25 -13.53 -9.41
N GLY A 202 -23.42 -12.49 -9.29
CA GLY A 202 -23.50 -11.25 -10.04
C GLY A 202 -24.62 -10.31 -9.56
N ASP A 203 -25.09 -10.51 -8.33
CA ASP A 203 -26.08 -9.66 -7.69
C ASP A 203 -25.44 -8.44 -7.01
N LEU A 204 -26.21 -7.35 -6.92
CA LEU A 204 -25.79 -6.14 -6.22
C LEU A 204 -26.29 -6.15 -4.78
N HIS A 205 -25.44 -5.65 -3.90
CA HIS A 205 -25.69 -5.54 -2.47
C HIS A 205 -25.42 -4.13 -2.00
N VAL A 206 -26.33 -3.59 -1.19
CA VAL A 206 -26.20 -2.32 -0.49
C VAL A 206 -25.99 -2.64 0.98
N PHE A 207 -24.88 -2.19 1.54
CA PHE A 207 -24.59 -2.31 2.96
C PHE A 207 -24.77 -0.93 3.59
N HIS A 208 -25.94 -0.69 4.19
CA HIS A 208 -26.24 0.52 4.93
C HIS A 208 -25.46 0.51 6.25
N SER A 209 -24.66 1.54 6.51
CA SER A 209 -23.87 1.60 7.73
C SER A 209 -23.67 2.99 8.27
N LYS A 210 -23.44 3.08 9.58
CA LYS A 210 -23.07 4.33 10.27
C LYS A 210 -21.61 4.69 10.02
N ALA A 211 -20.73 3.70 9.96
CA ALA A 211 -19.31 3.89 9.66
C ALA A 211 -18.79 2.91 8.61
N VAL A 212 -17.82 3.36 7.81
CA VAL A 212 -17.12 2.57 6.80
C VAL A 212 -15.61 2.68 7.01
N ILE A 213 -14.90 1.56 7.02
CA ILE A 213 -13.44 1.51 7.11
C ILE A 213 -12.86 0.93 5.81
N PHE A 214 -12.11 1.72 5.05
CA PHE A 214 -11.36 1.24 3.89
C PHE A 214 -10.01 0.63 4.31
N ALA A 215 -9.78 -0.61 3.91
CA ALA A 215 -8.54 -1.36 4.15
C ALA A 215 -8.17 -2.19 2.90
N THR A 216 -8.26 -1.57 1.72
CA THR A 216 -8.25 -2.23 0.41
C THR A 216 -6.85 -2.52 -0.15
N GLY A 217 -5.79 -2.05 0.51
CA GLY A 217 -4.41 -2.17 0.03
C GLY A 217 -4.05 -1.16 -1.05
N GLY A 218 -2.82 -1.25 -1.58
CA GLY A 218 -2.29 -0.34 -2.58
C GLY A 218 -2.73 -0.61 -4.02
N PHE A 219 -2.01 0.02 -4.96
CA PHE A 219 -2.40 0.12 -6.37
C PHE A 219 -1.24 -0.12 -7.35
N GLY A 220 -0.23 -0.89 -6.97
CA GLY A 220 0.96 -1.07 -7.83
C GLY A 220 0.74 -1.84 -9.12
N LYS A 221 -0.47 -2.33 -9.42
CA LYS A 221 -0.81 -2.87 -10.75
C LYS A 221 -0.99 -1.79 -11.83
N ILE A 222 -0.74 -0.52 -11.52
CA ILE A 222 -0.46 0.51 -12.54
C ILE A 222 0.90 0.28 -13.23
N TYR A 223 1.82 -0.47 -12.61
CA TYR A 223 3.14 -0.80 -13.15
C TYR A 223 3.16 -2.22 -13.75
N LYS A 224 4.00 -2.42 -14.77
CA LYS A 224 4.24 -3.73 -15.38
C LYS A 224 5.04 -4.63 -14.45
N THR A 225 6.16 -4.11 -13.94
CA THR A 225 7.06 -4.83 -13.04
C THR A 225 6.75 -4.41 -11.61
N THR A 226 5.89 -5.21 -10.95
CA THR A 226 5.47 -4.99 -9.57
C THR A 226 5.50 -6.28 -8.76
N SER A 227 5.87 -6.15 -7.49
CA SER A 227 5.78 -7.25 -6.51
C SER A 227 4.35 -7.43 -5.99
N ASN A 228 3.44 -6.52 -6.31
CA ASN A 228 2.06 -6.59 -5.87
C ASN A 228 1.29 -7.72 -6.55
N ALA A 229 0.38 -8.33 -5.80
CA ALA A 229 -0.55 -9.33 -6.34
C ALA A 229 -1.42 -8.72 -7.45
N HIS A 230 -1.93 -9.56 -8.35
CA HIS A 230 -2.84 -9.13 -9.45
C HIS A 230 -4.04 -8.30 -8.99
N THR A 231 -4.43 -8.48 -7.73
CA THR A 231 -5.63 -7.90 -7.11
C THR A 231 -5.41 -6.52 -6.50
N LEU A 232 -4.19 -5.98 -6.49
CA LEU A 232 -3.87 -4.65 -5.95
C LEU A 232 -4.03 -3.57 -7.02
N THR A 233 -5.29 -3.26 -7.30
CA THR A 233 -5.76 -2.38 -8.38
C THR A 233 -6.26 -1.02 -7.88
N GLY A 234 -6.13 -0.75 -6.58
CA GLY A 234 -6.43 0.57 -6.02
C GLY A 234 -7.91 0.91 -5.88
N ASP A 235 -8.79 -0.08 -5.87
CA ASP A 235 -10.24 0.10 -5.96
C ASP A 235 -10.78 1.07 -4.90
N GLY A 236 -10.41 0.89 -3.63
CA GLY A 236 -10.85 1.77 -2.54
C GLY A 236 -10.33 3.20 -2.69
N VAL A 237 -9.08 3.35 -3.11
CA VAL A 237 -8.45 4.66 -3.37
C VAL A 237 -9.19 5.37 -4.52
N GLY A 238 -9.49 4.64 -5.60
CA GLY A 238 -10.26 5.15 -6.73
C GLY A 238 -11.72 5.47 -6.39
N ILE A 239 -12.38 4.69 -5.54
CA ILE A 239 -13.74 4.98 -5.06
C ILE A 239 -13.78 6.31 -4.29
N ILE A 240 -12.83 6.51 -3.37
CA ILE A 240 -12.74 7.74 -2.58
C ILE A 240 -12.51 8.96 -3.50
N TRP A 241 -11.57 8.83 -4.43
CA TRP A 241 -11.31 9.86 -5.43
C TRP A 241 -12.54 10.26 -6.24
N ARG A 242 -13.27 9.26 -6.75
CA ARG A 242 -14.49 9.47 -7.55
C ARG A 242 -15.63 10.11 -6.76
N LYS A 243 -15.54 10.15 -5.42
CA LYS A 243 -16.47 10.87 -4.55
C LYS A 243 -16.04 12.32 -4.27
N GLY A 244 -14.99 12.81 -4.95
CA GLY A 244 -14.46 14.15 -4.78
C GLY A 244 -13.66 14.34 -3.49
N LEU A 245 -13.36 13.25 -2.78
CA LEU A 245 -12.48 13.28 -1.61
C LEU A 245 -11.02 13.18 -2.07
N PRO A 246 -10.08 13.81 -1.34
CA PRO A 246 -8.71 13.91 -1.79
C PRO A 246 -7.93 12.61 -1.69
N LEU A 247 -6.84 12.56 -2.46
CA LEU A 247 -5.74 11.62 -2.25
C LEU A 247 -4.49 12.40 -1.83
N GLU A 248 -3.73 11.84 -0.90
CA GLU A 248 -2.51 12.43 -0.34
C GLU A 248 -1.27 11.68 -0.85
N ASP A 249 -0.22 12.43 -1.25
CA ASP A 249 1.14 11.92 -1.53
C ASP A 249 1.22 10.79 -2.58
N ILE A 250 0.27 10.76 -3.51
CA ILE A 250 0.10 9.64 -4.46
C ILE A 250 1.29 9.47 -5.43
N GLU A 251 2.08 10.52 -5.66
CA GLU A 251 3.29 10.48 -6.49
C GLU A 251 4.45 9.70 -5.84
N PHE A 252 4.40 9.48 -4.53
CA PHE A 252 5.40 8.74 -3.79
C PHE A 252 5.11 7.24 -3.89
N PHE A 253 5.83 6.60 -4.81
CA PHE A 253 5.81 5.15 -4.99
C PHE A 253 7.17 4.55 -4.63
N GLN A 254 7.18 3.50 -3.81
CA GLN A 254 8.41 2.82 -3.45
C GLN A 254 8.71 1.69 -4.42
N PHE A 255 9.94 1.71 -4.92
CA PHE A 255 10.53 0.61 -5.69
C PHE A 255 11.42 -0.21 -4.76
N HIS A 256 11.03 -1.47 -4.50
CA HIS A 256 11.86 -2.36 -3.71
C HIS A 256 13.11 -2.75 -4.50
N PRO A 257 14.32 -2.68 -3.91
CA PRO A 257 15.55 -2.94 -4.64
C PRO A 257 15.60 -4.32 -5.29
N THR A 258 15.24 -5.37 -4.55
CA THR A 258 15.47 -6.76 -4.94
C THR A 258 14.18 -7.48 -5.36
N GLY A 259 13.58 -7.08 -6.48
CA GLY A 259 12.62 -7.92 -7.20
C GLY A 259 13.35 -8.83 -8.20
N LEU A 260 12.87 -10.06 -8.42
CA LEU A 260 13.41 -10.95 -9.45
C LEU A 260 13.36 -10.24 -10.81
N ALA A 261 14.51 -10.12 -11.47
CA ALA A 261 14.62 -9.38 -12.72
C ALA A 261 13.59 -9.88 -13.76
N GLY A 262 12.85 -8.96 -14.37
CA GLY A 262 11.80 -9.23 -15.36
C GLY A 262 10.45 -9.71 -14.79
N LEU A 263 10.41 -10.32 -13.60
CA LEU A 263 9.18 -10.85 -12.99
C LEU A 263 8.63 -9.96 -11.86
N GLY A 264 9.50 -9.26 -11.14
CA GLY A 264 9.12 -8.41 -10.01
C GLY A 264 8.79 -9.14 -8.71
N ILE A 265 8.94 -10.47 -8.64
CA ILE A 265 8.69 -11.22 -7.40
C ILE A 265 9.68 -10.76 -6.32
N LEU A 266 9.16 -10.41 -5.15
CA LEU A 266 9.96 -9.88 -4.05
C LEU A 266 10.96 -10.92 -3.52
N LEU A 267 12.22 -10.52 -3.42
CA LEU A 267 13.19 -11.14 -2.51
C LEU A 267 13.41 -10.22 -1.31
N THR A 268 13.13 -10.74 -0.12
CA THR A 268 13.16 -9.99 1.13
C THR A 268 14.45 -9.20 1.33
N GLU A 269 14.32 -7.95 1.77
CA GLU A 269 15.44 -7.16 2.29
C GLU A 269 16.11 -7.83 3.51
N GLY A 270 15.42 -8.76 4.17
CA GLY A 270 16.00 -9.64 5.17
C GLY A 270 17.24 -10.39 4.67
N ALA A 271 17.35 -10.70 3.36
CA ALA A 271 18.55 -11.31 2.80
C ALA A 271 19.79 -10.42 2.98
N ARG A 272 19.65 -9.12 2.70
CA ARG A 272 20.71 -8.12 2.95
C ARG A 272 20.94 -7.93 4.45
N GLY A 273 19.89 -8.07 5.27
CA GLY A 273 19.98 -8.10 6.74
C GLY A 273 20.79 -9.28 7.28
N GLU A 274 20.71 -10.45 6.65
CA GLU A 274 21.52 -11.64 6.95
C GLU A 274 22.92 -11.58 6.31
N GLY A 275 23.18 -10.59 5.43
CA GLY A 275 24.50 -10.30 4.88
C GLY A 275 24.65 -10.47 3.36
N ALA A 276 23.57 -10.70 2.61
CA ALA A 276 23.61 -10.75 1.15
C ALA A 276 24.09 -9.41 0.55
N ILE A 277 24.76 -9.48 -0.60
CA ILE A 277 25.50 -8.35 -1.19
C ILE A 277 24.98 -8.06 -2.61
N LEU A 278 24.82 -6.79 -2.96
CA LEU A 278 24.52 -6.40 -4.34
C LEU A 278 25.81 -6.28 -5.17
N ARG A 279 25.84 -6.93 -6.33
CA ARG A 279 26.98 -6.92 -7.28
C ARG A 279 26.56 -6.52 -8.68
N ASN A 280 27.38 -5.70 -9.33
CA ASN A 280 27.23 -5.40 -10.75
C ASN A 280 27.92 -6.48 -11.63
N ALA A 281 27.97 -6.27 -12.95
CA ALA A 281 28.55 -7.23 -13.88
C ALA A 281 30.04 -7.52 -13.69
N SER A 282 30.81 -6.60 -13.09
CA SER A 282 32.24 -6.82 -12.81
C SER A 282 32.48 -7.56 -11.49
N GLY A 283 31.41 -7.89 -10.75
CA GLY A 283 31.48 -8.48 -9.41
C GLY A 283 31.70 -7.45 -8.30
N GLU A 284 31.72 -6.15 -8.62
CA GLU A 284 31.89 -5.07 -7.65
C GLU A 284 30.69 -4.97 -6.71
N ARG A 285 30.96 -4.88 -5.40
CA ARG A 285 29.98 -4.46 -4.38
C ARG A 285 29.75 -2.95 -4.44
N PHE A 286 29.00 -2.51 -5.46
CA PHE A 286 28.88 -1.09 -5.81
C PHE A 286 28.26 -0.24 -4.69
N MET A 287 27.48 -0.80 -3.77
CA MET A 287 26.90 -0.04 -2.66
C MET A 287 27.96 0.53 -1.69
N GLU A 288 29.18 0.00 -1.66
CA GLU A 288 30.28 0.59 -0.89
C GLU A 288 30.71 1.97 -1.44
N ARG A 289 30.53 2.20 -2.75
CA ARG A 289 30.76 3.50 -3.39
C ARG A 289 29.64 4.49 -3.09
N TYR A 290 28.39 4.03 -3.07
CA TYR A 290 27.23 4.92 -2.96
C TYR A 290 26.81 5.25 -1.52
N ALA A 291 26.90 4.28 -0.59
CA ALA A 291 26.52 4.43 0.81
C ALA A 291 27.58 3.79 1.72
N PRO A 292 28.75 4.45 1.94
CA PRO A 292 29.90 3.82 2.58
C PRO A 292 29.63 3.27 4.00
N THR A 293 28.78 3.93 4.78
CA THR A 293 28.49 3.56 6.17
C THR A 293 27.66 2.28 6.24
N ILE A 294 26.50 2.26 5.58
CA ILE A 294 25.48 1.20 5.73
C ILE A 294 25.41 0.25 4.52
N LYS A 295 26.01 0.61 3.37
CA LYS A 295 26.15 -0.22 2.17
C LYS A 295 24.79 -0.73 1.68
N ASP A 296 24.62 -2.04 1.53
CA ASP A 296 23.41 -2.69 1.03
C ASP A 296 22.18 -2.51 1.93
N LEU A 297 22.37 -2.06 3.18
CA LEU A 297 21.28 -1.75 4.13
C LEU A 297 20.85 -0.29 4.10
N ALA A 298 21.35 0.51 3.14
CA ALA A 298 20.83 1.85 2.89
C ALA A 298 19.31 1.83 2.60
N PRO A 299 18.61 2.96 2.80
CA PRO A 299 17.20 3.06 2.46
C PRO A 299 16.89 2.64 1.02
N ARG A 300 15.69 2.09 0.84
CA ARG A 300 15.23 1.47 -0.41
C ARG A 300 15.34 2.40 -1.61
N ASP A 301 14.95 3.65 -1.46
CA ASP A 301 15.03 4.65 -2.52
C ASP A 301 16.47 4.88 -3.01
N ILE A 302 17.44 4.93 -2.10
CA ILE A 302 18.87 5.09 -2.43
C ILE A 302 19.36 3.84 -3.17
N VAL A 303 19.13 2.65 -2.61
CA VAL A 303 19.60 1.38 -3.21
C VAL A 303 18.99 1.20 -4.60
N ALA A 304 17.69 1.47 -4.76
CA ALA A 304 17.01 1.37 -6.05
C ALA A 304 17.61 2.32 -7.09
N ARG A 305 17.83 3.60 -6.74
CA ARG A 305 18.51 4.57 -7.64
C ARG A 305 19.90 4.11 -8.04
N CYS A 306 20.68 3.59 -7.09
CA CYS A 306 22.02 3.08 -7.36
C CYS A 306 22.01 1.90 -8.32
N MET A 307 21.09 0.95 -8.15
CA MET A 307 20.94 -0.20 -9.06
C MET A 307 20.58 0.24 -10.48
N VAL A 308 19.60 1.12 -10.64
CA VAL A 308 19.20 1.65 -11.96
C VAL A 308 20.37 2.40 -12.60
N LYS A 309 21.11 3.21 -11.83
CA LYS A 309 22.28 3.94 -12.31
C LYS A 309 23.40 3.01 -12.79
N GLU A 310 23.69 1.92 -12.07
CA GLU A 310 24.67 0.91 -12.53
C GLU A 310 24.27 0.31 -13.88
N VAL A 311 22.99 0.00 -14.08
CA VAL A 311 22.45 -0.52 -15.34
C VAL A 311 22.56 0.52 -16.47
N LEU A 312 22.08 1.74 -16.24
CA LEU A 312 22.13 2.83 -17.23
C LEU A 312 23.56 3.22 -17.64
N GLU A 313 24.51 3.12 -16.72
CA GLU A 313 25.93 3.36 -17.01
C GLU A 313 26.66 2.14 -17.61
N GLY A 314 25.91 1.12 -18.05
CA GLY A 314 26.43 -0.03 -18.80
C GLY A 314 27.15 -1.09 -17.94
N ARG A 315 26.99 -1.03 -16.61
CA ARG A 315 27.53 -2.00 -15.63
C ARG A 315 26.51 -3.05 -15.19
N GLY A 316 25.32 -3.07 -15.80
CA GLY A 316 24.35 -4.14 -15.63
C GLY A 316 24.87 -5.50 -16.09
N ALA A 317 24.40 -6.56 -15.43
CA ALA A 317 24.74 -7.95 -15.64
C ALA A 317 23.82 -8.64 -16.66
N GLY A 318 24.16 -9.88 -17.01
CA GLY A 318 23.41 -10.68 -17.96
C GLY A 318 23.70 -10.34 -19.43
N PRO A 319 23.06 -11.06 -20.37
CA PRO A 319 23.27 -10.86 -21.80
C PRO A 319 22.80 -9.48 -22.30
N HIS A 320 21.81 -8.88 -21.62
CA HIS A 320 21.22 -7.59 -21.99
C HIS A 320 21.70 -6.42 -21.13
N LYS A 321 22.54 -6.67 -20.11
CA LYS A 321 23.03 -5.66 -19.16
C LYS A 321 21.92 -4.88 -18.45
N ASP A 322 20.83 -5.55 -18.09
CA ASP A 322 19.56 -4.96 -17.66
C ASP A 322 19.18 -5.25 -16.20
N TYR A 323 20.05 -5.93 -15.45
CA TYR A 323 19.86 -6.21 -14.03
C TYR A 323 21.18 -6.20 -13.25
N VAL A 324 21.13 -6.37 -11.93
CA VAL A 324 22.31 -6.63 -11.08
C VAL A 324 22.10 -7.92 -10.28
N TYR A 325 23.11 -8.37 -9.54
CA TYR A 325 23.03 -9.61 -8.76
C TYR A 325 22.82 -9.35 -7.27
N LEU A 326 21.98 -10.15 -6.63
CA LEU A 326 21.97 -10.37 -5.20
C LEU A 326 22.78 -11.65 -4.90
N ASP A 327 23.96 -11.47 -4.32
CA ASP A 327 24.87 -12.55 -3.97
C ASP A 327 24.63 -13.00 -2.52
N CYS A 328 24.14 -14.23 -2.39
CA CYS A 328 23.87 -14.92 -1.12
C CYS A 328 24.86 -16.06 -0.86
N THR A 329 25.79 -16.33 -1.77
CA THR A 329 26.57 -17.59 -1.81
C THR A 329 27.49 -17.76 -0.59
N HIS A 330 27.92 -16.65 0.03
CA HIS A 330 28.75 -16.65 1.23
C HIS A 330 27.99 -16.85 2.55
N LEU A 331 26.64 -16.83 2.53
CA LEU A 331 25.84 -17.00 3.75
C LEU A 331 25.79 -18.46 4.24
N GLY A 332 26.03 -19.41 3.33
CA GLY A 332 25.94 -20.84 3.61
C GLY A 332 24.51 -21.38 3.55
N ALA A 333 24.39 -22.67 3.21
CA ALA A 333 23.11 -23.33 2.99
C ALA A 333 22.22 -23.34 4.24
N GLU A 334 22.77 -23.49 5.44
CA GLU A 334 21.99 -23.50 6.68
C GLU A 334 21.22 -22.20 6.88
N VAL A 335 21.86 -21.04 6.66
CA VAL A 335 21.19 -19.73 6.77
C VAL A 335 20.09 -19.60 5.73
N LEU A 336 20.36 -19.99 4.49
CA LEU A 336 19.43 -19.87 3.38
C LEU A 336 18.20 -20.76 3.54
N GLU A 337 18.37 -22.00 3.96
CA GLU A 337 17.26 -22.96 4.09
C GLU A 337 16.45 -22.76 5.38
N THR A 338 17.01 -22.10 6.40
CA THR A 338 16.30 -21.91 7.69
C THR A 338 15.70 -20.51 7.84
N LYS A 339 16.44 -19.45 7.46
CA LYS A 339 16.01 -18.06 7.66
C LYS A 339 15.44 -17.40 6.42
N LEU A 340 15.78 -17.91 5.24
CA LEU A 340 15.44 -17.38 3.92
C LEU A 340 14.86 -18.46 2.96
N PRO A 341 14.02 -19.42 3.42
CA PRO A 341 13.56 -20.52 2.58
C PRO A 341 12.69 -20.08 1.40
N ASP A 342 11.77 -19.13 1.59
CA ASP A 342 10.85 -18.73 0.52
C ASP A 342 11.60 -18.04 -0.63
N ILE A 343 12.57 -17.17 -0.34
CA ILE A 343 13.36 -16.53 -1.40
C ILE A 343 14.25 -17.53 -2.15
N THR A 344 14.73 -18.55 -1.45
CA THR A 344 15.51 -19.65 -2.01
C THR A 344 14.64 -20.44 -2.99
N GLU A 345 13.43 -20.79 -2.59
CA GLU A 345 12.47 -21.49 -3.44
C GLU A 345 12.04 -20.64 -4.65
N PHE A 346 11.84 -19.33 -4.49
CA PHE A 346 11.48 -18.44 -5.59
C PHE A 346 12.58 -18.33 -6.65
N ALA A 347 13.84 -18.15 -6.24
CA ALA A 347 14.96 -18.10 -7.17
C ALA A 347 15.08 -19.42 -7.97
N ARG A 348 14.96 -20.57 -7.29
CA ARG A 348 15.00 -21.90 -7.91
C ARG A 348 13.83 -22.12 -8.87
N THR A 349 12.62 -21.76 -8.45
CA THR A 349 11.39 -22.03 -9.22
C THR A 349 11.27 -21.14 -10.44
N TYR A 350 11.51 -19.84 -10.30
CA TYR A 350 11.19 -18.87 -11.34
C TYR A 350 12.36 -18.52 -12.25
N LEU A 351 13.60 -18.62 -11.76
CA LEU A 351 14.80 -18.33 -12.55
C LEU A 351 15.69 -19.56 -12.78
N GLY A 352 15.42 -20.69 -12.11
CA GLY A 352 16.30 -21.86 -12.17
C GLY A 352 17.66 -21.63 -11.50
N VAL A 353 17.77 -20.62 -10.62
CA VAL A 353 19.01 -20.23 -9.94
C VAL A 353 18.98 -20.75 -8.51
N ASP A 354 20.06 -21.41 -8.07
CA ASP A 354 20.23 -21.80 -6.67
C ASP A 354 21.06 -20.75 -5.91
N PRO A 355 20.47 -19.95 -4.99
CA PRO A 355 21.18 -18.90 -4.25
C PRO A 355 22.33 -19.41 -3.37
N VAL A 356 22.37 -20.72 -3.10
CA VAL A 356 23.47 -21.36 -2.37
C VAL A 356 24.75 -21.35 -3.20
N THR A 357 24.65 -21.45 -4.53
CA THR A 357 25.81 -21.61 -5.42
C THR A 357 25.97 -20.48 -6.42
N GLU A 358 24.91 -19.72 -6.72
CA GLU A 358 24.89 -18.72 -7.78
C GLU A 358 24.17 -17.43 -7.35
N PRO A 359 24.66 -16.23 -7.71
CA PRO A 359 23.97 -14.98 -7.44
C PRO A 359 22.64 -14.84 -8.18
N VAL A 360 21.65 -14.20 -7.57
CA VAL A 360 20.28 -14.09 -8.11
C VAL A 360 20.09 -12.79 -8.90
N PRO A 361 19.61 -12.83 -10.16
CA PRO A 361 19.25 -11.63 -10.93
C PRO A 361 18.14 -10.82 -10.26
N VAL A 362 18.42 -9.54 -9.98
CA VAL A 362 17.48 -8.63 -9.32
C VAL A 362 17.47 -7.23 -9.94
N MET A 363 16.32 -6.57 -9.90
CA MET A 363 16.12 -5.20 -10.36
C MET A 363 15.03 -4.50 -9.52
N PRO A 364 15.10 -3.17 -9.32
CA PRO A 364 14.08 -2.44 -8.61
C PRO A 364 12.68 -2.63 -9.21
N THR A 365 11.71 -2.83 -8.34
CA THR A 365 10.35 -3.25 -8.72
C THR A 365 9.33 -2.45 -7.91
N ALA A 366 8.26 -1.98 -8.55
CA ALA A 366 7.18 -1.28 -7.85
C ALA A 366 6.62 -2.14 -6.71
N HIS A 367 6.51 -1.58 -5.51
CA HIS A 367 6.28 -2.39 -4.31
C HIS A 367 5.22 -1.86 -3.36
N TYR A 368 5.22 -0.54 -3.11
CA TYR A 368 4.35 0.05 -2.09
C TYR A 368 3.98 1.47 -2.47
N ALA A 369 2.70 1.80 -2.38
CA ALA A 369 2.24 3.18 -2.46
C ALA A 369 2.38 3.85 -1.10
N MET A 370 3.16 4.92 -0.97
CA MET A 370 3.23 5.66 0.29
C MET A 370 2.00 6.54 0.49
N GLY A 371 1.54 7.17 -0.60
CA GLY A 371 0.31 7.94 -0.61
C GLY A 371 -0.95 7.08 -0.71
N GLY A 372 -2.10 7.73 -0.49
CA GLY A 372 -3.41 7.09 -0.44
C GLY A 372 -4.49 8.03 0.08
N ILE A 373 -5.48 7.46 0.78
CA ILE A 373 -6.60 8.18 1.38
C ILE A 373 -6.10 8.92 2.64
N PRO A 374 -6.10 10.26 2.69
CA PRO A 374 -5.60 10.99 3.84
C PRO A 374 -6.40 10.69 5.10
N THR A 375 -5.71 10.48 6.21
CA THR A 375 -6.33 10.23 7.51
C THR A 375 -5.61 10.99 8.62
N ASN A 376 -6.32 11.28 9.70
CA ASN A 376 -5.66 11.67 10.95
C ASN A 376 -5.14 10.44 11.73
N ASN A 377 -4.51 10.68 12.88
CA ASN A 377 -3.99 9.61 13.74
C ASN A 377 -5.05 8.65 14.30
N ASN A 378 -6.34 8.97 14.20
CA ASN A 378 -7.43 8.09 14.62
C ASN A 378 -7.94 7.19 13.49
N GLY A 379 -7.41 7.36 12.27
CA GLY A 379 -7.85 6.68 11.07
C GLY A 379 -9.04 7.34 10.40
N GLU A 380 -9.49 8.51 10.85
CA GLU A 380 -10.62 9.25 10.28
C GLU A 380 -10.17 9.90 8.97
N VAL A 381 -10.93 9.69 7.89
CA VAL A 381 -10.59 10.21 6.56
C VAL A 381 -10.79 11.72 6.52
N LEU A 382 -9.83 12.41 5.90
CA LEU A 382 -9.84 13.85 5.73
C LEU A 382 -10.51 14.25 4.42
N GLN A 383 -11.44 15.21 4.48
CA GLN A 383 -12.00 15.87 3.30
C GLN A 383 -11.08 16.97 2.78
N ASN A 384 -10.29 17.57 3.67
CA ASN A 384 -9.31 18.61 3.43
C ASN A 384 -8.31 18.60 4.60
N ASN A 385 -7.46 19.62 4.72
CA ASN A 385 -6.40 19.65 5.73
C ASN A 385 -6.91 19.52 7.19
N ASP A 386 -8.09 20.04 7.51
CA ASP A 386 -8.55 20.20 8.90
C ASP A 386 -9.88 19.49 9.21
N THR A 387 -10.58 18.99 8.18
CA THR A 387 -11.96 18.49 8.31
C THR A 387 -12.01 16.99 8.04
N VAL A 388 -12.51 16.24 9.03
CA VAL A 388 -12.81 14.81 8.88
C VAL A 388 -14.15 14.59 8.17
N VAL A 389 -14.28 13.48 7.46
CA VAL A 389 -15.56 12.99 6.94
C VAL A 389 -16.21 12.08 8.00
N PRO A 390 -17.31 12.48 8.65
CA PRO A 390 -17.88 11.71 9.75
C PRO A 390 -18.25 10.28 9.34
N GLY A 391 -17.79 9.31 10.13
CA GLY A 391 -18.04 7.88 9.89
C GLY A 391 -17.17 7.25 8.79
N LEU A 392 -16.26 7.99 8.17
CA LEU A 392 -15.33 7.43 7.18
C LEU A 392 -13.94 7.23 7.77
N TYR A 393 -13.41 6.02 7.63
CA TYR A 393 -12.09 5.65 8.11
C TYR A 393 -11.27 4.95 7.02
N ALA A 394 -9.95 5.00 7.13
CA ALA A 394 -9.04 4.20 6.30
C ALA A 394 -7.83 3.69 7.10
N ALA A 395 -7.33 2.50 6.76
CA ALA A 395 -6.16 1.90 7.40
C ALA A 395 -5.32 1.02 6.46
N GLY A 396 -4.02 0.92 6.75
CA GLY A 396 -3.07 0.17 5.94
C GLY A 396 -2.70 0.90 4.65
N GLU A 397 -2.21 0.17 3.64
CA GLU A 397 -1.61 0.77 2.44
C GLU A 397 -2.56 1.65 1.60
N CYS A 398 -3.88 1.51 1.74
CA CYS A 398 -4.79 2.45 1.07
C CYS A 398 -4.89 3.80 1.78
N ALA A 399 -4.41 3.92 3.02
CA ALA A 399 -4.46 5.12 3.83
C ALA A 399 -3.11 5.85 3.82
N CYS A 400 -3.19 7.16 3.94
CA CYS A 400 -2.09 8.05 4.22
C CYS A 400 -2.38 8.78 5.53
N VAL A 401 -2.05 8.15 6.66
CA VAL A 401 -1.84 8.88 7.94
C VAL A 401 -0.63 9.81 7.81
N SER A 402 0.27 9.40 6.90
CA SER A 402 1.65 9.74 6.61
C SER A 402 2.70 9.36 7.65
N VAL A 403 2.69 8.09 8.09
CA VAL A 403 3.82 7.49 8.85
C VAL A 403 5.01 7.06 7.98
N HIS A 404 4.86 7.12 6.65
CA HIS A 404 5.87 6.67 5.69
C HIS A 404 6.51 7.81 4.90
N GLY A 405 5.82 8.96 4.80
CA GLY A 405 6.25 10.12 4.02
C GLY A 405 6.72 9.74 2.62
N ALA A 406 7.84 10.30 2.20
CA ALA A 406 8.36 10.09 0.85
C ALA A 406 9.07 8.73 0.65
N ASN A 407 9.34 7.97 1.72
CA ASN A 407 9.96 6.65 1.61
C ASN A 407 9.71 5.80 2.86
N ARG A 408 8.97 4.70 2.70
CA ARG A 408 8.71 3.75 3.78
C ARG A 408 9.95 2.96 4.19
N LEU A 409 10.21 2.83 5.49
CA LEU A 409 11.16 1.84 6.00
C LEU A 409 10.62 0.40 5.87
N GLY A 410 11.51 -0.54 5.61
CA GLY A 410 11.18 -1.95 5.67
C GLY A 410 10.56 -2.33 7.02
N THR A 411 9.67 -3.32 7.05
CA THR A 411 8.95 -3.77 8.26
C THR A 411 7.93 -2.81 8.89
N ASN A 412 7.95 -1.51 8.57
CA ASN A 412 6.97 -0.55 9.08
C ASN A 412 5.55 -0.73 8.51
N SER A 413 5.37 -1.35 7.33
CA SER A 413 4.02 -1.58 6.77
C SER A 413 3.21 -2.62 7.56
N LEU A 414 3.84 -3.74 7.95
CA LEU A 414 3.17 -4.72 8.82
C LEU A 414 2.89 -4.16 10.21
N LEU A 415 3.69 -3.19 10.64
CA LEU A 415 3.43 -2.45 11.87
C LEU A 415 2.23 -1.51 11.73
N ASP A 416 2.23 -0.67 10.69
CA ASP A 416 1.15 0.27 10.34
C ASP A 416 -0.21 -0.42 10.31
N ILE A 417 -0.35 -1.52 9.55
CA ILE A 417 -1.64 -2.23 9.47
C ILE A 417 -2.16 -2.71 10.83
N ASN A 418 -1.27 -3.01 11.79
CA ASN A 418 -1.68 -3.45 13.11
C ASN A 418 -2.02 -2.28 14.03
N VAL A 419 -1.24 -1.20 13.98
CA VAL A 419 -1.48 0.02 14.78
C VAL A 419 -2.71 0.76 14.28
N PHE A 420 -2.73 1.17 13.01
CA PHE A 420 -3.83 1.98 12.47
C PHE A 420 -5.07 1.17 12.12
N GLY A 421 -4.94 -0.13 11.87
CA GLY A 421 -6.09 -1.04 11.82
C GLY A 421 -6.80 -1.11 13.19
N LYS A 422 -6.05 -1.30 14.28
CA LYS A 422 -6.58 -1.27 15.66
C LYS A 422 -7.25 0.07 15.96
N ARG A 423 -6.55 1.17 15.71
CA ARG A 423 -7.07 2.52 15.99
C ARG A 423 -8.35 2.83 15.22
N SER A 424 -8.40 2.51 13.92
CA SER A 424 -9.59 2.71 13.10
C SER A 424 -10.79 1.90 13.61
N GLY A 425 -10.59 0.62 13.95
CA GLY A 425 -11.66 -0.22 14.51
C GLY A 425 -12.18 0.33 15.85
N ARG A 426 -11.27 0.70 16.76
CA ARG A 426 -11.63 1.27 18.07
C ARG A 426 -12.40 2.58 17.94
N ASN A 427 -11.91 3.50 17.12
CA ASN A 427 -12.52 4.83 16.97
C ASN A 427 -13.85 4.75 16.23
N ALA A 428 -14.00 3.87 15.23
CA ALA A 428 -15.27 3.62 14.59
C ALA A 428 -16.32 3.06 15.58
N VAL A 429 -15.93 2.18 16.50
CA VAL A 429 -16.82 1.71 17.59
C VAL A 429 -17.29 2.87 18.46
N GLU A 430 -16.40 3.78 18.86
CA GLU A 430 -16.80 4.94 19.66
C GLU A 430 -17.78 5.86 18.91
N TYR A 431 -17.54 6.08 17.61
CA TYR A 431 -18.42 6.89 16.76
C TYR A 431 -19.84 6.31 16.64
N VAL A 432 -19.98 5.00 16.36
CA VAL A 432 -21.29 4.38 16.10
C VAL A 432 -22.19 4.27 17.33
N LYS A 433 -21.65 4.45 18.55
CA LYS A 433 -22.44 4.53 19.78
C LYS A 433 -23.39 5.73 19.80
N THR A 434 -23.01 6.83 19.16
CA THR A 434 -23.78 8.07 19.13
C THR A 434 -24.25 8.45 17.74
N ALA A 435 -23.68 7.86 16.69
CA ALA A 435 -24.12 8.11 15.32
C ALA A 435 -25.45 7.42 15.00
N GLU A 436 -26.25 8.08 14.18
CA GLU A 436 -27.48 7.55 13.60
C GLU A 436 -27.22 7.09 12.16
N PHE A 437 -28.09 6.22 11.64
CA PHE A 437 -28.03 5.83 10.23
C PHE A 437 -28.44 7.01 9.34
N VAL A 438 -27.54 7.41 8.45
CA VAL A 438 -27.84 8.40 7.39
C VAL A 438 -28.82 7.77 6.40
N PRO A 439 -29.96 8.40 6.07
CA PRO A 439 -30.91 7.83 5.12
C PRO A 439 -30.27 7.54 3.76
N LEU A 440 -30.55 6.37 3.20
CA LEU A 440 -30.11 6.02 1.85
C LEU A 440 -30.83 6.88 0.79
N PRO A 441 -30.16 7.23 -0.32
CA PRO A 441 -30.84 7.70 -1.53
C PRO A 441 -31.89 6.70 -2.04
N ASP A 442 -32.82 7.16 -2.89
CA ASP A 442 -33.92 6.32 -3.41
C ASP A 442 -33.45 5.05 -4.15
N ASP A 443 -32.37 5.15 -4.94
CA ASP A 443 -31.73 4.01 -5.63
C ASP A 443 -30.19 4.10 -5.46
N PRO A 444 -29.66 3.67 -4.31
CA PRO A 444 -28.24 3.82 -3.99
C PRO A 444 -27.34 2.97 -4.89
N ALA A 445 -27.88 1.92 -5.53
CA ALA A 445 -27.14 1.03 -6.42
C ALA A 445 -27.14 1.48 -7.89
N LYS A 446 -27.86 2.56 -8.23
CA LYS A 446 -28.06 3.02 -9.62
C LYS A 446 -26.74 3.16 -10.40
N GLY A 447 -25.79 3.93 -9.86
CA GLY A 447 -24.53 4.22 -10.55
C GLY A 447 -23.71 2.95 -10.83
N VAL A 448 -23.63 2.04 -9.86
CA VAL A 448 -22.93 0.75 -10.02
C VAL A 448 -23.65 -0.14 -11.03
N ARG A 449 -24.99 -0.19 -11.00
CA ARG A 449 -25.79 -0.96 -11.94
C ARG A 449 -25.57 -0.47 -13.38
N GLU A 450 -25.61 0.85 -13.59
CA GLU A 450 -25.38 1.47 -14.89
C GLU A 450 -23.95 1.24 -15.39
N MET A 451 -22.94 1.36 -14.53
CA MET A 451 -21.54 1.06 -14.87
C MET A 451 -21.38 -0.41 -15.31
N ILE A 452 -21.87 -1.36 -14.52
CA ILE A 452 -21.72 -2.80 -14.81
C ILE A 452 -22.43 -3.17 -16.11
N GLU A 453 -23.68 -2.77 -16.28
CA GLU A 453 -24.43 -3.09 -17.50
C GLU A 453 -23.88 -2.35 -18.71
N GLY A 454 -23.35 -1.14 -18.53
CA GLY A 454 -22.67 -0.37 -19.58
C GLY A 454 -21.40 -1.07 -20.07
N LEU A 455 -20.53 -1.50 -19.16
CA LEU A 455 -19.30 -2.25 -19.50
C LEU A 455 -19.64 -3.60 -20.13
N ARG A 456 -20.56 -4.36 -19.51
CA ARG A 456 -20.96 -5.68 -20.00
C ARG A 456 -21.57 -5.61 -21.39
N ASN A 457 -22.38 -4.60 -21.70
CA ASN A 457 -23.07 -4.48 -22.98
C ASN A 457 -22.38 -3.53 -23.98
N ASN A 458 -21.16 -3.07 -23.69
CA ASN A 458 -20.43 -2.17 -24.57
C ASN A 458 -20.21 -2.84 -25.95
N PRO A 459 -20.66 -2.22 -27.06
CA PRO A 459 -20.53 -2.77 -28.41
C PRO A 459 -19.15 -2.51 -29.03
N GLY A 460 -18.22 -1.94 -28.28
CA GLY A 460 -16.85 -1.68 -28.70
C GLY A 460 -16.06 -2.95 -29.07
N SER A 461 -14.82 -2.74 -29.50
CA SER A 461 -13.93 -3.78 -30.00
C SER A 461 -12.55 -3.78 -29.36
N GLU A 462 -12.24 -2.81 -28.50
CA GLU A 462 -10.95 -2.71 -27.83
C GLU A 462 -10.78 -3.81 -26.79
N ARG A 463 -9.61 -4.42 -26.76
CA ARG A 463 -9.30 -5.52 -25.84
C ARG A 463 -8.74 -4.96 -24.53
N ILE A 464 -9.41 -5.25 -23.41
CA ILE A 464 -9.02 -4.79 -22.06
C ILE A 464 -7.55 -5.12 -21.76
N ALA A 465 -7.12 -6.35 -22.07
CA ALA A 465 -5.75 -6.81 -21.85
C ALA A 465 -4.70 -5.97 -22.63
N VAL A 466 -5.04 -5.45 -23.82
CA VAL A 466 -4.14 -4.60 -24.60
C VAL A 466 -3.97 -3.26 -23.91
N LEU A 467 -5.08 -2.60 -23.54
CA LEU A 467 -5.04 -1.30 -22.85
C LEU A 467 -4.30 -1.41 -21.50
N ARG A 468 -4.60 -2.45 -20.72
CA ARG A 468 -3.94 -2.70 -19.43
C ARG A 468 -2.43 -2.91 -19.60
N LYS A 469 -2.03 -3.71 -20.59
CA LYS A 469 -0.62 -3.95 -20.89
C LYS A 469 0.09 -2.65 -21.30
N THR A 470 -0.51 -1.86 -22.20
CA THR A 470 0.06 -0.57 -22.63
C THR A 470 0.21 0.38 -21.45
N LEU A 471 -0.81 0.55 -20.61
CA LEU A 471 -0.72 1.38 -19.40
C LEU A 471 0.48 0.99 -18.53
N GLN A 472 0.60 -0.30 -18.24
CA GLN A 472 1.63 -0.84 -17.37
C GLN A 472 3.04 -0.68 -17.93
N GLU A 473 3.22 -0.92 -19.23
CA GLU A 473 4.51 -0.77 -19.91
C GLU A 473 4.94 0.71 -19.97
N GLU A 474 4.00 1.62 -20.20
CA GLU A 474 4.28 3.06 -20.25
C GLU A 474 4.56 3.66 -18.87
N MET A 475 3.90 3.18 -17.82
CA MET A 475 4.21 3.54 -16.44
C MET A 475 5.62 3.07 -16.02
N ASP A 476 6.02 1.85 -16.38
CA ASP A 476 7.38 1.35 -16.13
C ASP A 476 8.43 2.15 -16.93
N ALA A 477 8.13 2.53 -18.17
CA ALA A 477 9.07 3.26 -19.01
C ALA A 477 9.26 4.73 -18.60
N ASN A 478 8.21 5.38 -18.11
CA ASN A 478 8.19 6.85 -17.99
C ASN A 478 7.90 7.37 -16.56
N ALA A 479 7.43 6.53 -15.63
CA ALA A 479 7.02 6.95 -14.29
C ALA A 479 7.59 6.05 -13.18
N GLN A 480 8.77 5.47 -13.41
CA GLN A 480 9.45 4.57 -12.48
C GLN A 480 10.37 5.35 -11.49
N VAL A 481 11.59 4.86 -11.26
CA VAL A 481 12.54 5.38 -10.27
C VAL A 481 13.03 6.78 -10.63
N PHE A 482 13.44 7.00 -11.88
CA PHE A 482 13.84 8.30 -12.41
C PHE A 482 12.73 8.86 -13.30
N ARG A 483 12.47 10.15 -13.15
CA ARG A 483 11.40 10.88 -13.83
C ARG A 483 11.93 12.21 -14.35
N THR A 484 11.27 12.73 -15.38
CA THR A 484 11.51 14.06 -15.95
C THR A 484 10.18 14.66 -16.39
N GLU A 485 10.15 15.97 -16.63
CA GLU A 485 8.98 16.63 -17.24
C GLU A 485 8.53 15.91 -18.52
N GLU A 486 9.48 15.54 -19.38
CA GLU A 486 9.23 14.87 -20.66
C GLU A 486 8.59 13.49 -20.47
N THR A 487 9.20 12.63 -19.65
CA THR A 487 8.69 11.27 -19.42
C THR A 487 7.29 11.30 -18.78
N LEU A 488 7.07 12.16 -17.79
CA LEU A 488 5.77 12.31 -17.14
C LEU A 488 4.71 12.87 -18.10
N THR A 489 5.07 13.79 -18.98
CA THR A 489 4.17 14.30 -20.02
C THR A 489 3.82 13.22 -21.04
N ASN A 490 4.78 12.39 -21.44
CA ASN A 490 4.57 11.29 -22.38
C ASN A 490 3.56 10.27 -21.83
N VAL A 491 3.73 9.81 -20.58
CA VAL A 491 2.81 8.83 -20.00
C VAL A 491 1.41 9.39 -19.81
N MET A 492 1.25 10.67 -19.46
CA MET A 492 -0.06 11.31 -19.39
C MET A 492 -0.74 11.37 -20.76
N GLY A 493 0.02 11.66 -21.83
CA GLY A 493 -0.50 11.58 -23.20
C GLY A 493 -0.99 10.18 -23.57
N THR A 494 -0.25 9.13 -23.18
CA THR A 494 -0.68 7.74 -23.38
C THR A 494 -1.91 7.40 -22.56
N ILE A 495 -1.96 7.82 -21.28
CA ILE A 495 -3.14 7.60 -20.42
C ILE A 495 -4.38 8.25 -21.04
N HIS A 496 -4.26 9.45 -21.59
CA HIS A 496 -5.35 10.11 -22.30
C HIS A 496 -5.88 9.27 -23.48
N ASP A 497 -4.99 8.78 -24.37
CA ASP A 497 -5.37 7.90 -25.48
C ASP A 497 -6.09 6.63 -24.97
N LEU A 498 -5.54 6.01 -23.94
CA LEU A 498 -6.11 4.82 -23.32
C LEU A 498 -7.50 5.07 -22.73
N ARG A 499 -7.76 6.25 -22.14
CA ARG A 499 -9.09 6.65 -21.67
C ARG A 499 -10.10 6.79 -22.82
N GLN A 500 -9.68 7.32 -23.98
CA GLN A 500 -10.56 7.39 -25.15
C GLN A 500 -10.87 6.00 -25.71
N ARG A 501 -9.87 5.12 -25.76
CA ARG A 501 -10.03 3.73 -26.20
C ARG A 501 -10.84 2.90 -25.21
N TYR A 502 -10.72 3.18 -23.91
CA TYR A 502 -11.47 2.51 -22.84
C TYR A 502 -12.99 2.66 -23.03
N LYS A 503 -13.46 3.78 -23.60
CA LYS A 503 -14.88 3.98 -23.94
C LYS A 503 -15.40 2.96 -24.96
N ASN A 504 -14.51 2.35 -25.75
CA ASN A 504 -14.82 1.41 -26.83
C ASN A 504 -14.33 -0.03 -26.51
N ILE A 505 -14.18 -0.39 -25.24
CA ILE A 505 -13.80 -1.75 -24.85
C ILE A 505 -14.87 -2.79 -25.13
N HIS A 506 -14.45 -4.04 -25.22
CA HIS A 506 -15.32 -5.20 -25.31
C HIS A 506 -15.07 -6.16 -24.16
N VAL A 507 -16.14 -6.52 -23.43
CA VAL A 507 -16.18 -7.67 -22.52
C VAL A 507 -16.74 -8.86 -23.29
N ASP A 508 -15.98 -9.93 -23.51
CA ASP A 508 -16.49 -11.14 -24.20
C ASP A 508 -17.52 -11.88 -23.34
N ASP A 509 -17.24 -12.05 -22.04
CA ASP A 509 -18.14 -12.76 -21.14
C ASP A 509 -19.35 -11.89 -20.76
N LYS A 510 -20.52 -12.25 -21.27
CA LYS A 510 -21.80 -11.59 -20.94
C LYS A 510 -22.53 -12.22 -19.76
N GLY A 511 -21.93 -13.23 -19.13
CA GLY A 511 -22.43 -13.92 -17.95
C GLY A 511 -22.41 -13.03 -16.69
N LYS A 512 -23.01 -13.54 -15.62
CA LYS A 512 -23.06 -12.86 -14.32
C LYS A 512 -22.15 -13.50 -13.27
N ARG A 513 -22.12 -14.82 -13.23
CA ARG A 513 -21.40 -15.60 -12.22
C ARG A 513 -19.92 -15.64 -12.53
N TYR A 514 -19.09 -15.19 -11.59
CA TYR A 514 -17.63 -15.14 -11.67
C TYR A 514 -17.12 -14.55 -12.99
N ASN A 515 -17.80 -13.50 -13.49
CA ASN A 515 -17.40 -12.81 -14.71
C ASN A 515 -16.15 -11.96 -14.46
N THR A 516 -14.98 -12.59 -14.56
CA THR A 516 -13.68 -11.93 -14.33
C THR A 516 -13.31 -10.97 -15.44
N ASP A 517 -13.79 -11.19 -16.66
CA ASP A 517 -13.57 -10.30 -17.81
C ASP A 517 -14.21 -8.91 -17.57
N LEU A 518 -15.45 -8.89 -17.07
CA LEU A 518 -16.10 -7.68 -16.59
C LEU A 518 -15.32 -7.00 -15.45
N LEU A 519 -14.81 -7.77 -14.48
CA LEU A 519 -14.06 -7.21 -13.37
C LEU A 519 -12.72 -6.62 -13.81
N GLU A 520 -12.04 -7.22 -14.78
CA GLU A 520 -10.83 -6.63 -15.37
C GLU A 520 -11.13 -5.31 -16.08
N ALA A 521 -12.30 -5.16 -16.71
CA ALA A 521 -12.74 -3.88 -17.26
C ALA A 521 -12.90 -2.82 -16.15
N VAL A 522 -13.60 -3.16 -15.07
CA VAL A 522 -13.80 -2.27 -13.91
C VAL A 522 -12.45 -1.86 -13.31
N GLU A 523 -11.56 -2.83 -13.08
CA GLU A 523 -10.22 -2.61 -12.53
C GLU A 523 -9.37 -1.69 -13.43
N LEU A 524 -9.43 -1.87 -14.75
CA LEU A 524 -8.73 -1.01 -15.69
C LEU A 524 -9.16 0.46 -15.55
N GLY A 525 -10.46 0.72 -15.30
CA GLY A 525 -10.94 2.06 -15.03
C GLY A 525 -10.28 2.70 -13.80
N PHE A 526 -10.13 1.96 -12.70
CA PHE A 526 -9.42 2.45 -11.52
C PHE A 526 -7.92 2.66 -11.76
N LEU A 527 -7.28 1.73 -12.48
CA LEU A 527 -5.86 1.83 -12.83
C LEU A 527 -5.57 3.08 -13.69
N LEU A 528 -6.45 3.40 -14.64
CA LEU A 528 -6.32 4.60 -15.48
C LEU A 528 -6.44 5.89 -14.67
N ASP A 529 -7.41 5.96 -13.75
CA ASP A 529 -7.56 7.12 -12.86
C ASP A 529 -6.31 7.30 -11.99
N LEU A 530 -5.87 6.24 -11.30
CA LEU A 530 -4.74 6.34 -10.37
C LEU A 530 -3.41 6.60 -11.08
N ALA A 531 -3.17 6.01 -12.25
CA ALA A 531 -1.96 6.28 -13.03
C ALA A 531 -1.88 7.76 -13.48
N GLU A 532 -3.01 8.36 -13.87
CA GLU A 532 -3.07 9.78 -14.24
C GLU A 532 -2.72 10.67 -13.05
N ILE A 533 -3.33 10.42 -11.89
CA ILE A 533 -3.10 11.22 -10.68
C ILE A 533 -1.64 11.07 -10.22
N VAL A 534 -1.07 9.87 -10.25
CA VAL A 534 0.35 9.63 -9.94
C VAL A 534 1.27 10.44 -10.86
N ALA A 535 1.06 10.36 -12.18
CA ALA A 535 1.90 11.06 -13.15
C ALA A 535 1.74 12.58 -13.04
N TYR A 536 0.52 13.07 -12.84
CA TYR A 536 0.21 14.48 -12.72
C TYR A 536 0.77 15.09 -11.43
N ALA A 537 0.57 14.43 -10.27
CA ALA A 537 1.19 14.86 -9.01
C ALA A 537 2.72 14.83 -9.10
N ALA A 538 3.29 13.80 -9.74
CA ALA A 538 4.74 13.72 -9.95
C ALA A 538 5.28 14.83 -10.86
N ARG A 539 4.52 15.27 -11.89
CA ARG A 539 4.95 16.36 -12.78
C ARG A 539 4.99 17.68 -12.02
N ASN A 540 4.02 17.90 -11.14
CA ASN A 540 3.86 19.16 -10.42
C ASN A 540 4.76 19.31 -9.19
N ARG A 541 5.23 18.20 -8.57
CA ARG A 541 6.26 18.26 -7.54
C ARG A 541 7.65 18.42 -8.18
N LYS A 542 8.15 19.65 -8.24
CA LYS A 542 9.43 20.01 -8.89
C LYS A 542 10.61 19.98 -7.90
N GLU A 543 10.80 18.83 -7.25
CA GLU A 543 11.93 18.52 -6.37
C GLU A 543 12.28 17.03 -6.46
N SER A 544 13.29 16.58 -5.73
CA SER A 544 13.56 15.16 -5.48
C SER A 544 13.57 14.85 -3.98
N ARG A 545 12.72 13.91 -3.56
CA ARG A 545 12.54 13.52 -2.16
C ARG A 545 12.18 12.04 -2.05
N GLY A 546 12.88 11.29 -1.21
CA GLY A 546 12.60 9.87 -0.99
C GLY A 546 12.47 9.05 -2.29
N GLY A 547 11.32 8.39 -2.49
CA GLY A 547 10.98 7.58 -3.67
C GLY A 547 10.60 8.38 -4.92
N HIS A 548 10.52 9.70 -4.84
CA HIS A 548 10.29 10.60 -5.97
C HIS A 548 11.62 11.24 -6.41
N MET A 549 12.10 10.91 -7.61
CA MET A 549 13.35 11.44 -8.15
C MET A 549 13.14 12.07 -9.53
N ARG A 550 13.31 13.38 -9.61
CA ARG A 550 13.25 14.19 -10.83
C ARG A 550 14.66 14.52 -11.28
N GLU A 551 15.11 14.01 -12.42
CA GLU A 551 16.46 14.30 -12.91
C GLU A 551 16.62 15.78 -13.32
N ASP A 552 15.53 16.41 -13.72
CA ASP A 552 15.41 17.84 -14.03
C ASP A 552 15.25 18.72 -12.77
N TYR A 553 14.97 18.13 -11.61
CA TYR A 553 14.92 18.78 -10.29
C TYR A 553 15.57 17.88 -9.21
N PRO A 554 16.89 17.69 -9.25
CA PRO A 554 17.57 16.62 -8.50
C PRO A 554 17.69 16.88 -6.99
N ASP A 555 17.44 18.10 -6.56
CA ASP A 555 17.60 18.53 -5.16
C ASP A 555 16.26 18.52 -4.41
N ARG A 556 16.35 18.30 -3.11
CA ARG A 556 15.22 18.44 -2.17
C ARG A 556 14.95 19.92 -1.90
N ASP A 557 13.71 20.36 -2.02
CA ASP A 557 13.31 21.76 -1.78
C ASP A 557 12.32 21.84 -0.60
N ASP A 558 12.89 21.96 0.60
CA ASP A 558 12.11 22.08 1.83
C ASP A 558 11.33 23.40 1.92
N ALA A 559 11.70 24.44 1.15
CA ALA A 559 11.03 25.73 1.23
C ALA A 559 9.68 25.74 0.50
N GLN A 560 9.58 24.99 -0.61
CA GLN A 560 8.35 24.90 -1.41
C GLN A 560 7.57 23.61 -1.17
N TYR A 561 8.25 22.49 -0.90
CA TYR A 561 7.64 21.16 -1.00
C TYR A 561 7.73 20.32 0.30
N MET A 562 8.07 20.93 1.45
CA MET A 562 7.89 20.30 2.78
C MET A 562 6.41 20.30 3.21
N GLN A 563 5.57 19.72 2.35
CA GLN A 563 4.12 19.68 2.44
C GLN A 563 3.64 18.44 1.69
N HIS A 564 2.55 17.84 2.14
CA HIS A 564 1.89 16.75 1.44
C HIS A 564 1.12 17.25 0.24
N THR A 565 1.16 16.50 -0.86
CA THR A 565 0.36 16.79 -2.05
C THR A 565 -1.06 16.29 -1.82
N MET A 566 -2.07 17.14 -1.95
CA MET A 566 -3.48 16.77 -1.87
C MET A 566 -4.12 16.92 -3.24
N ALA A 567 -4.37 15.83 -3.94
CA ALA A 567 -5.11 15.86 -5.21
C ALA A 567 -6.62 15.91 -4.93
N TYR A 568 -7.43 16.55 -5.77
CA TYR A 568 -8.90 16.51 -5.76
C TYR A 568 -9.48 16.36 -7.17
N LEU A 569 -10.58 15.61 -7.30
CA LEU A 569 -11.39 15.61 -8.52
C LEU A 569 -12.35 16.82 -8.51
N THR A 570 -12.12 17.82 -9.35
CA THR A 570 -12.91 19.08 -9.36
C THR A 570 -13.62 19.39 -10.68
N GLY A 571 -13.37 18.61 -11.73
CA GLY A 571 -13.89 18.87 -13.09
C GLY A 571 -14.38 17.62 -13.79
N ASP A 572 -14.48 17.67 -15.12
CA ASP A 572 -14.85 16.52 -15.94
C ASP A 572 -13.69 15.51 -16.00
N PRO A 573 -13.81 14.31 -15.39
CA PRO A 573 -12.76 13.29 -15.41
C PRO A 573 -12.44 12.75 -16.81
N HIS A 574 -13.16 13.20 -17.84
CA HIS A 574 -12.91 12.85 -19.24
C HIS A 574 -12.21 13.96 -20.04
N SER A 575 -11.82 15.08 -19.39
CA SER A 575 -11.04 16.11 -20.05
C SER A 575 -9.72 15.56 -20.61
N PRO A 576 -9.24 16.04 -21.77
CA PRO A 576 -7.91 15.70 -22.25
C PRO A 576 -6.76 16.23 -21.40
N ASP A 577 -6.98 17.32 -20.66
CA ASP A 577 -5.97 17.92 -19.80
C ASP A 577 -6.25 17.57 -18.33
N PRO A 578 -5.35 16.85 -17.64
CA PRO A 578 -5.47 16.60 -16.21
C PRO A 578 -5.68 17.86 -15.37
N GLU A 579 -5.19 19.04 -15.81
CA GLU A 579 -5.37 20.31 -15.09
C GLU A 579 -6.84 20.75 -14.99
N ASP A 580 -7.70 20.29 -15.92
CA ASP A 580 -9.11 20.65 -15.93
C ASP A 580 -9.92 19.89 -14.86
N HIS A 581 -9.43 18.74 -14.39
CA HIS A 581 -10.15 17.88 -13.46
C HIS A 581 -9.39 17.45 -12.22
N ILE A 582 -8.07 17.59 -12.18
CA ILE A 582 -7.23 17.32 -11.01
C ILE A 582 -6.71 18.64 -10.43
N ARG A 583 -7.30 19.06 -9.32
CA ARG A 583 -6.78 20.20 -8.54
C ARG A 583 -5.79 19.68 -7.51
N LEU A 584 -4.56 20.20 -7.52
CA LEU A 584 -3.60 19.98 -6.43
C LEU A 584 -3.74 21.09 -5.38
N ASP A 585 -3.69 20.67 -4.12
CA ASP A 585 -3.60 21.50 -2.93
C ASP A 585 -2.48 20.95 -2.03
N TRP A 586 -2.18 21.62 -0.93
CA TRP A 586 -1.07 21.25 -0.06
C TRP A 586 -1.48 21.20 1.41
N LYS A 587 -1.10 20.12 2.09
CA LYS A 587 -1.28 19.95 3.53
C LYS A 587 0.08 20.07 4.23
N PRO A 588 0.25 20.94 5.23
CA PRO A 588 1.51 21.03 5.97
C PRO A 588 1.88 19.71 6.65
N VAL A 589 3.16 19.36 6.67
CA VAL A 589 3.69 18.25 7.48
C VAL A 589 3.59 18.62 8.97
N VAL A 590 3.19 17.66 9.80
CA VAL A 590 3.12 17.82 11.25
C VAL A 590 4.48 17.59 11.89
N PHE A 591 5.01 18.61 12.56
CA PHE A 591 6.26 18.53 13.32
C PHE A 591 6.00 18.54 14.83
N THR A 592 6.62 17.61 15.58
CA THR A 592 6.55 17.63 17.04
C THR A 592 7.65 18.48 17.64
N LYS A 593 7.39 19.06 18.82
CA LYS A 593 8.28 19.99 19.51
C LYS A 593 8.50 19.55 20.96
N ASN A 594 9.69 19.84 21.47
CA ASN A 594 10.02 19.64 22.88
C ASN A 594 9.39 20.74 23.76
N GLU A 595 9.56 20.63 25.08
CA GLU A 595 9.03 21.62 26.05
C GLU A 595 9.57 23.04 25.83
N ALA A 596 10.76 23.18 25.22
CA ALA A 596 11.36 24.46 24.86
C ALA A 596 10.83 25.05 23.53
N GLY A 597 9.94 24.34 22.83
CA GLY A 597 9.36 24.76 21.55
C GLY A 597 10.25 24.48 20.32
N GLU A 598 11.33 23.73 20.49
CA GLU A 598 12.25 23.33 19.41
C GLU A 598 11.74 22.04 18.75
N LEU A 599 12.00 21.86 17.46
CA LEU A 599 11.60 20.64 16.75
C LEU A 599 12.31 19.41 17.34
N ASN A 600 11.56 18.35 17.60
CA ASN A 600 12.13 17.07 18.06
C ASN A 600 13.01 16.44 16.98
N TYR A 601 12.55 16.50 15.72
CA TYR A 601 13.25 15.94 14.57
C TYR A 601 13.31 16.98 13.43
N PRO A 602 14.20 17.99 13.52
CA PRO A 602 14.31 19.01 12.48
C PRO A 602 14.80 18.39 11.16
N PRO A 603 14.29 18.85 9.99
CA PRO A 603 14.82 18.44 8.70
C PRO A 603 16.33 18.64 8.61
N MET A 604 17.03 17.61 8.20
CA MET A 604 18.47 17.64 7.97
C MET A 604 18.81 16.96 6.64
N GLU A 605 20.04 17.12 6.19
CA GLU A 605 20.53 16.41 5.01
C GLU A 605 20.44 14.88 5.22
N ARG A 606 19.79 14.18 4.30
CA ARG A 606 19.52 12.74 4.41
C ARG A 606 20.66 11.92 3.79
N LYS A 607 21.66 11.57 4.60
CA LYS A 607 22.81 10.73 4.22
C LYS A 607 22.87 9.41 4.99
N TYR A 608 23.43 8.38 4.35
CA TYR A 608 23.53 7.00 4.82
C TYR A 608 24.87 6.36 4.44
#